data_AF-A0A2D8N6Y8-F1
#
_entry.id   AF-A0A2D8N6Y8-F1
#
_cell.length_a   1.000
_cell.length_b   1.000
_cell.length_c   1.000
_cell.angle_alpha   90.00
_cell.angle_beta   90.00
_cell.angle_gamma   90.00
#
_symmetry.space_group_name_H-M   'P 1'
#
loop_
_entity.id
_entity.type
_entity.pdbx_description
1 polymer ?
#
loop_
_entity_poly.entity_id
_entity_poly.type
_entity_poly.pdbx_seq_one_letter_code
_entity_poly.pdbx_strand_id
1 'polypeptide(L)'
;LGAEGVSNKVYVGAGLYFLDGGMSYEDLMQVALDVVLGANPSSSSVVDLLWSNIVGPPTPADNLPQYSALIDNGTYTAAELAVAAADHSLNTTNIDLVGLTQTGLEYDLYG
;
A
#
# COMPACT_ATOMS: atom_id res chain seq x y z
N LEU A 1 -5.18 5.44 1.22
CA LEU A 1 -4.63 4.10 0.89
C LEU A 1 -5.60 3.05 1.41
N GLY A 2 -5.34 1.76 1.16
CA GLY A 2 -6.26 0.67 1.49
C GLY A 2 -7.33 0.43 0.42
N ALA A 3 -8.33 -0.40 0.74
CA ALA A 3 -9.37 -0.78 -0.22
C ALA A 3 -10.15 0.42 -0.80
N GLU A 4 -10.39 1.45 0.01
CA GLU A 4 -11.03 2.69 -0.44
C GLU A 4 -10.22 3.42 -1.53
N GLY A 5 -8.90 3.21 -1.57
CA GLY A 5 -8.01 3.79 -2.58
C GLY A 5 -8.35 3.35 -4.00
N VAL A 6 -8.90 2.15 -4.16
CA VAL A 6 -9.33 1.61 -5.46
C VAL A 6 -10.52 2.38 -6.03
N SER A 7 -11.41 2.90 -5.17
CA SER A 7 -12.56 3.72 -5.64
C SER A 7 -12.21 5.20 -5.82
N ASN A 8 -11.01 5.64 -5.43
CA ASN A 8 -10.56 7.01 -5.62
C ASN A 8 -9.97 7.18 -7.02
N LYS A 9 -10.80 7.62 -7.96
CA LYS A 9 -10.46 7.79 -9.38
C LYS A 9 -9.23 8.68 -9.63
N VAL A 10 -9.02 9.70 -8.80
CA VAL A 10 -7.87 10.60 -8.90
C VAL A 10 -6.59 9.87 -8.50
N TYR A 11 -6.63 9.08 -7.43
CA TYR A 11 -5.45 8.31 -6.98
C TYR A 11 -5.12 7.16 -7.92
N VAL A 12 -6.13 6.46 -8.43
CA VAL A 12 -5.92 5.44 -9.47
C VAL A 12 -5.30 6.07 -10.70
N GLY A 13 -5.84 7.19 -11.18
CA GLY A 13 -5.32 7.89 -12.35
C GLY A 13 -3.86 8.34 -12.19
N ALA A 14 -3.52 8.92 -11.04
CA ALA A 14 -2.15 9.32 -10.74
C ALA A 14 -1.20 8.10 -10.67
N GLY A 15 -1.61 7.02 -10.02
CA GLY A 15 -0.83 5.79 -9.94
C GLY A 15 -0.56 5.19 -11.32
N LEU A 16 -1.60 5.07 -12.15
CA LEU A 16 -1.47 4.60 -13.54
C LEU A 16 -0.56 5.51 -14.36
N TYR A 17 -0.73 6.82 -14.27
CA TYR A 17 0.11 7.79 -14.98
C TYR A 17 1.60 7.60 -14.67
N PHE A 18 1.96 7.44 -13.39
CA PHE A 18 3.36 7.26 -13.01
C PHE A 18 3.91 5.90 -13.45
N LEU A 19 3.13 4.82 -13.33
CA LEU A 19 3.54 3.49 -13.78
C LEU A 19 3.70 3.42 -15.30
N ASP A 20 2.76 3.96 -16.06
CA ASP A 20 2.83 4.06 -17.53
C ASP A 20 4.00 4.94 -17.98
N GLY A 21 4.37 5.92 -17.16
CA GLY A 21 5.57 6.75 -17.32
C GLY A 21 6.89 6.05 -17.00
N GLY A 22 6.85 4.80 -16.53
CA GLY A 22 8.03 3.97 -16.24
C GLY A 22 8.52 4.03 -14.80
N MET A 23 7.77 4.63 -13.87
CA MET A 23 8.07 4.54 -12.44
C MET A 23 7.97 3.09 -11.98
N SER A 24 8.89 2.64 -11.11
CA SER A 24 8.79 1.31 -10.54
C SER A 24 7.63 1.23 -9.54
N TYR A 25 7.12 0.01 -9.33
CA TYR A 25 6.06 -0.22 -8.35
C TYR A 25 6.51 0.16 -6.92
N GLU A 26 7.78 -0.12 -6.59
CA GLU A 26 8.37 0.22 -5.30
C GLU A 26 8.53 1.74 -5.13
N ASP A 27 9.01 2.46 -6.15
CA ASP A 27 9.13 3.92 -6.09
C ASP A 27 7.75 4.59 -5.93
N LEU A 28 6.73 4.08 -6.64
CA LEU A 28 5.36 4.56 -6.48
C LEU A 28 4.86 4.32 -5.04
N MET A 29 5.16 3.15 -4.47
CA MET A 29 4.80 2.84 -3.09
C MET A 29 5.52 3.76 -2.10
N GLN A 30 6.79 4.08 -2.33
CA GLN A 30 7.53 5.05 -1.51
C GLN A 30 6.87 6.43 -1.57
N VAL A 31 6.50 6.92 -2.76
CA VAL A 31 5.76 8.19 -2.91
C VAL A 31 4.44 8.16 -2.15
N ALA A 32 3.69 7.05 -2.24
CA ALA A 32 2.43 6.90 -1.52
C ALA A 32 2.62 6.92 0.00
N LEU A 33 3.66 6.27 0.52
CA LEU A 33 4.02 6.31 1.94
C LEU A 33 4.41 7.72 2.39
N ASP A 34 5.23 8.42 1.59
CA ASP A 34 5.64 9.79 1.90
C ASP A 34 4.46 10.77 1.93
N VAL A 35 3.47 10.58 1.05
CA VAL A 35 2.24 11.39 1.03
C VAL A 35 1.39 11.18 2.29
N VAL A 36 1.32 9.94 2.79
CA VAL A 36 0.42 9.60 3.92
C VAL A 36 1.08 9.77 5.28
N LEU A 37 2.35 9.38 5.41
CA LEU A 37 3.07 9.36 6.68
C LEU A 37 4.12 10.47 6.79
N GLY A 38 4.41 11.18 5.69
CA GLY A 38 5.51 12.11 5.61
C GLY A 38 6.85 11.43 5.36
N ALA A 39 7.90 12.25 5.21
CA ALA A 39 9.25 11.74 4.95
C ALA A 39 9.82 11.00 6.17
N ASN A 40 10.53 9.89 5.90
CA ASN A 40 11.21 9.05 6.89
C ASN A 40 10.26 8.55 8.02
N PRO A 41 9.15 7.85 7.68
CA PRO A 41 8.25 7.33 8.69
C PRO A 41 8.93 6.29 9.59
N SER A 42 8.47 6.14 10.82
CA SER A 42 8.95 5.03 11.67
C SER A 42 8.44 3.69 11.14
N SER A 43 9.20 2.62 11.33
CA SER A 43 8.77 1.25 11.00
C SER A 43 7.42 0.90 11.62
N SER A 44 7.20 1.30 12.87
CA SER A 44 5.91 1.14 13.55
C SER A 44 4.75 1.85 12.85
N SER A 45 4.95 3.08 12.36
CA SER A 45 3.89 3.83 11.66
C SER A 45 3.55 3.21 10.30
N VAL A 46 4.55 2.68 9.59
CA VAL A 46 4.35 1.96 8.33
C VAL A 46 3.54 0.69 8.59
N VAL A 47 3.96 -0.13 9.56
CA VAL A 47 3.28 -1.39 9.89
C VAL A 47 1.86 -1.16 10.39
N ASP A 48 1.63 -0.16 11.24
CA ASP A 48 0.30 0.20 11.75
C ASP A 48 -0.64 0.64 10.62
N LEU A 49 -0.13 1.48 9.69
CA LEU A 49 -0.87 1.88 8.50
C LEU A 49 -1.26 0.67 7.65
N LEU A 50 -0.31 -0.19 7.30
CA LEU A 50 -0.55 -1.36 6.45
C LEU A 50 -1.54 -2.32 7.11
N TRP A 51 -1.33 -2.64 8.38
CA TRP A 51 -2.19 -3.55 9.12
C TRP A 51 -3.63 -3.05 9.20
N SER A 52 -3.80 -1.76 9.54
CA SER A 52 -5.12 -1.14 9.66
C SER A 52 -5.89 -1.13 8.36
N ASN A 53 -5.21 -0.98 7.21
CA ASN A 53 -5.83 -0.95 5.89
C ASN A 53 -6.17 -2.34 5.33
N ILE A 54 -5.43 -3.37 5.72
CA ILE A 54 -5.55 -4.74 5.17
C ILE A 54 -6.37 -5.65 6.07
N VAL A 55 -6.12 -5.59 7.37
CA VAL A 55 -6.70 -6.47 8.39
C VAL A 55 -7.77 -5.73 9.21
N GLY A 56 -7.52 -4.46 9.52
CA GLY A 56 -8.34 -3.65 10.42
C GLY A 56 -7.57 -3.24 11.68
N PRO A 57 -8.22 -2.55 12.63
CA PRO A 57 -7.54 -2.01 13.81
C PRO A 57 -6.78 -3.10 14.58
N PRO A 58 -5.48 -2.89 14.89
CA PRO A 58 -4.69 -3.89 15.58
C PRO A 58 -5.16 -4.13 17.01
N THR A 59 -4.98 -5.35 17.48
CA THR A 59 -5.28 -5.82 18.83
C THR A 59 -3.99 -6.25 19.53
N PRO A 60 -3.98 -6.38 20.88
CA PRO A 60 -2.80 -6.86 21.60
C PRO A 60 -2.34 -8.28 21.24
N ALA A 61 -3.19 -9.07 20.58
CA ALA A 61 -2.83 -10.40 20.10
C ALA A 61 -2.04 -10.34 18.78
N ASP A 62 -2.08 -9.22 18.07
CA ASP A 62 -1.38 -9.04 16.80
C ASP A 62 0.10 -8.74 17.04
N ASN A 63 0.97 -9.49 16.38
CA ASN A 63 2.41 -9.36 16.56
C ASN A 63 3.04 -8.32 15.62
N LEU A 64 2.50 -7.10 15.57
CA LEU A 64 3.03 -6.01 14.74
C LEU A 64 4.54 -5.78 14.90
N PRO A 65 5.12 -5.84 16.12
CA PRO A 65 6.57 -5.62 16.31
C PRO A 65 7.45 -6.54 15.46
N GLN A 66 6.98 -7.74 15.10
CA GLN A 66 7.75 -8.65 14.26
C GLN A 66 7.98 -8.07 12.85
N TYR A 67 7.02 -7.31 12.32
CA TYR A 67 7.12 -6.69 11.00
C TYR A 67 7.94 -5.40 11.06
N SER A 68 7.81 -4.62 12.14
CA SER A 68 8.66 -3.43 12.34
C SER A 68 10.13 -3.83 12.39
N ALA A 69 10.43 -4.95 13.06
CA ALA A 69 11.78 -5.48 13.14
C ALA A 69 12.38 -5.84 11.75
N LEU A 70 11.56 -6.22 10.77
CA LEU A 70 12.01 -6.48 9.39
C LEU A 70 12.48 -5.19 8.69
N ILE A 71 11.87 -4.06 9.00
CA ILE A 71 12.32 -2.75 8.51
C ILE A 71 13.57 -2.32 9.29
N ASP A 72 13.50 -2.39 10.62
CA ASP A 72 14.57 -1.89 11.50
C ASP A 72 15.90 -2.63 11.32
N ASN A 73 15.86 -3.92 10.95
CA ASN A 73 17.05 -4.72 10.68
C ASN A 73 17.50 -4.67 9.21
N GLY A 74 16.81 -3.92 8.35
CA GLY A 74 17.13 -3.77 6.93
C GLY A 74 16.81 -4.97 6.05
N THR A 75 15.99 -5.93 6.51
CA THR A 75 15.50 -7.03 5.66
C THR A 75 14.58 -6.51 4.56
N TYR A 76 13.77 -5.49 4.89
CA TYR A 76 12.91 -4.77 3.97
C TYR A 76 13.12 -3.26 4.15
N THR A 77 13.00 -2.49 3.08
CA THR A 77 12.64 -1.07 3.17
C THR A 77 11.15 -0.94 3.54
N ALA A 78 10.72 0.26 3.94
CA ALA A 78 9.30 0.53 4.15
C ALA A 78 8.46 0.30 2.88
N ALA A 79 8.98 0.70 1.72
CA ALA A 79 8.33 0.53 0.43
C ALA A 79 8.25 -0.95 0.03
N GLU A 80 9.34 -1.72 0.19
CA GLU A 80 9.33 -3.15 -0.13
C GLU A 80 8.34 -3.93 0.75
N LEU A 81 8.26 -3.62 2.06
CA LEU A 81 7.27 -4.24 2.95
C LEU A 81 5.84 -3.85 2.53
N ALA A 82 5.62 -2.59 2.15
CA ALA A 82 4.32 -2.11 1.70
C ALA A 82 3.89 -2.74 0.37
N VAL A 83 4.81 -2.95 -0.58
CA VAL A 83 4.56 -3.73 -1.81
C VAL A 83 4.20 -5.18 -1.47
N ALA A 84 4.96 -5.83 -0.59
CA ALA A 84 4.65 -7.20 -0.16
C ALA A 84 3.27 -7.29 0.50
N ALA A 85 2.88 -6.28 1.28
CA ALA A 85 1.56 -6.19 1.90
C ALA A 85 0.45 -5.94 0.87
N ALA A 86 0.71 -5.11 -0.15
CA ALA A 86 -0.23 -4.83 -1.24
C ALA A 86 -0.54 -6.09 -2.07
N ASP A 87 0.47 -6.92 -2.32
CA ASP A 87 0.33 -8.17 -3.08
C ASP A 87 -0.17 -9.35 -2.24
N HIS A 88 -0.21 -9.20 -0.91
CA HIS A 88 -0.65 -10.24 0.00
C HIS A 88 -2.11 -10.64 -0.25
N SER A 89 -2.44 -11.92 -0.11
CA SER A 89 -3.78 -12.47 -0.39
C SER A 89 -4.90 -11.81 0.42
N LEU A 90 -4.60 -11.38 1.64
CA LEU A 90 -5.52 -10.59 2.46
C LEU A 90 -5.89 -9.28 1.77
N ASN A 91 -4.92 -8.56 1.21
CA ASN A 91 -5.19 -7.30 0.52
C ASN A 91 -5.86 -7.52 -0.83
N THR A 92 -5.41 -8.49 -1.63
CA THR A 92 -6.05 -8.77 -2.94
C THR A 92 -7.51 -9.21 -2.80
N THR A 93 -7.84 -9.89 -1.70
CA THR A 93 -9.23 -10.20 -1.32
C THR A 93 -9.96 -8.95 -0.83
N ASN A 94 -9.34 -8.14 0.04
CA ASN A 94 -9.91 -6.91 0.60
C ASN A 94 -10.33 -5.91 -0.48
N ILE A 95 -9.60 -5.85 -1.60
CA ILE A 95 -9.90 -4.96 -2.72
C ILE A 95 -10.79 -5.58 -3.80
N ASP A 96 -11.23 -6.83 -3.65
CA ASP A 96 -11.91 -7.62 -4.69
C ASP A 96 -11.17 -7.59 -6.04
N LEU A 97 -9.87 -7.94 -6.03
CA LEU A 97 -9.06 -7.92 -7.25
C LEU A 97 -9.64 -8.81 -8.35
N VAL A 98 -10.30 -9.91 -8.00
CA VAL A 98 -10.98 -10.80 -8.96
C VAL A 98 -12.17 -10.08 -9.62
N GLY A 99 -12.97 -9.32 -8.88
CA GLY A 99 -14.03 -8.47 -9.46
C GLY A 99 -13.47 -7.36 -10.34
N LEU A 100 -12.41 -6.67 -9.89
CA LEU A 100 -11.76 -5.59 -10.65
C LEU A 100 -11.18 -6.08 -11.98
N THR A 101 -10.57 -7.27 -12.01
CA THR A 101 -10.04 -7.83 -13.26
C THR A 101 -11.13 -8.18 -14.29
N GLN A 102 -12.37 -8.41 -13.84
CA GLN A 102 -13.52 -8.68 -14.72
C GLN A 102 -14.23 -7.41 -15.19
N THR A 103 -14.29 -6.40 -14.33
CA THR A 103 -15.09 -5.17 -14.58
C THR A 103 -14.24 -3.99 -15.03
N GLY A 104 -12.92 -4.07 -14.86
CA GLY A 104 -12.01 -2.96 -15.03
C GLY A 104 -11.96 -2.06 -13.79
N LEU A 105 -11.13 -1.02 -13.89
CA LEU A 105 -10.96 -0.02 -12.84
C LEU A 105 -11.16 1.37 -13.44
N GLU A 106 -12.17 2.10 -12.97
CA GLU A 106 -12.42 3.47 -13.41
C GLU A 106 -11.39 4.43 -12.81
N TYR A 107 -10.94 5.40 -13.60
CA TYR A 107 -9.99 6.42 -13.16
C TYR A 107 -10.23 7.76 -13.87
N ASP A 108 -9.80 8.84 -13.24
CA ASP A 108 -9.73 10.16 -13.86
C ASP A 108 -8.34 10.33 -14.46
N LEU A 109 -8.25 10.79 -15.70
CA LEU A 109 -6.95 11.01 -16.34
C LEU A 109 -6.16 12.03 -15.51
N TYR A 110 -4.93 11.66 -15.15
CA TYR A 110 -4.01 12.53 -14.42
C TYR A 110 -3.04 13.19 -15.42
N GLY A 111 -2.92 14.53 -15.36
CA GLY A 111 -2.07 15.32 -16.27
C GLY A 111 -2.78 16.55 -16.83
#